data_AF-A0A7S0XWX0-F1
#
_entry.id   AF-A0A7S0XWX0-F1
#
_cell.length_a   1.000
_cell.length_b   1.000
_cell.length_c   1.000
_cell.angle_alpha   90.00
_cell.angle_beta   90.00
_cell.angle_gamma   90.00
#
_symmetry.space_group_name_H-M   'P 1'
#
loop_
_entity.id
_entity.type
_entity.pdbx_description
1 polymer ?
#
loop_
_entity_poly.entity_id
_entity_poly.type
_entity_poly.pdbx_seq_one_letter_code
_entity_poly.pdbx_strand_id
1 'polypeptide(L)'
;DVAGLSDADEEVGKRGKLQPNIRKRRKAREAILGAQASARVLVVYHDECLGHVTKEGHQEAPARIKAIADKVRSNKGSDRFLEWEIDFSDECERAPLSVIRRVHSE
;
A
#
# COMPACT_ATOMS: atom_id res chain seq x y z
N ASP A 1 -37.37 -12.82 3.30
CA ASP A 1 -37.25 -11.72 4.27
C ASP A 1 -36.02 -10.87 4.00
N VAL A 2 -36.20 -9.82 3.20
CA VAL A 2 -35.16 -8.80 2.95
C VAL A 2 -35.47 -7.65 3.90
N ALA A 3 -34.92 -7.73 5.11
CA ALA A 3 -35.10 -6.72 6.13
C ALA A 3 -34.27 -5.47 5.80
N GLY A 4 -34.96 -4.37 5.51
CA GLY A 4 -34.63 -3.01 5.96
C GLY A 4 -33.24 -2.47 5.62
N LEU A 5 -33.06 -1.93 4.41
CA LEU A 5 -32.06 -0.89 4.15
C LEU A 5 -32.73 0.48 4.32
N SER A 6 -32.99 0.87 5.56
CA SER A 6 -33.35 2.24 5.92
C SER A 6 -32.16 2.91 6.60
N ASP A 7 -31.17 3.32 5.81
CA ASP A 7 -30.11 4.22 6.26
C ASP A 7 -30.37 5.62 5.71
N ALA A 8 -31.50 6.21 6.12
CA ALA A 8 -31.60 7.66 6.16
C ALA A 8 -30.59 8.14 7.21
N ASP A 9 -29.62 8.95 6.79
CA ASP A 9 -29.22 10.18 7.49
C ASP A 9 -27.90 10.67 6.86
N GLU A 10 -28.08 11.48 5.81
CA GLU A 10 -27.11 12.49 5.44
C GLU A 10 -27.13 13.57 6.52
N GLU A 11 -26.10 13.60 7.36
CA GLU A 11 -25.88 14.73 8.26
C GLU A 11 -25.57 15.97 7.41
N VAL A 12 -26.60 16.80 7.18
CA VAL A 12 -26.47 18.09 6.51
C VAL A 12 -25.60 18.97 7.40
N GLY A 13 -24.32 19.08 7.04
CA GLY A 13 -23.40 19.97 7.74
C GLY A 13 -23.94 21.39 7.77
N LYS A 14 -23.71 22.11 8.88
CA LYS A 14 -24.01 23.54 9.00
C LYS A 14 -23.49 24.25 7.74
N ARG A 15 -24.40 24.69 6.84
CA ARG A 15 -24.18 25.28 5.49
C ARG A 15 -24.33 24.36 4.25
N GLY A 16 -25.05 23.25 4.32
CA GLY A 16 -25.46 22.50 3.11
C GLY A 16 -24.32 21.83 2.35
N LYS A 17 -23.17 21.62 3.00
CA LYS A 17 -22.07 20.82 2.45
C LYS A 17 -22.14 19.43 3.06
N LEU A 18 -22.32 18.41 2.21
CA LEU A 18 -22.17 17.01 2.59
C LEU A 18 -20.79 16.82 3.23
N GLN A 19 -20.75 16.56 4.53
CA GLN A 19 -19.51 16.21 5.19
C GLN A 19 -19.30 14.70 5.05
N PRO A 20 -18.16 14.25 4.48
CA PRO A 20 -17.90 12.83 4.36
C PRO A 20 -17.81 12.22 5.75
N ASN A 21 -18.74 11.31 6.07
CA ASN A 21 -18.68 10.55 7.31
C ASN A 21 -17.48 9.61 7.25
N ILE A 22 -16.38 10.01 7.91
CA ILE A 22 -15.08 9.33 7.89
C ILE A 22 -15.22 7.86 8.31
N ARG A 23 -16.11 7.57 9.28
CA ARG A 23 -16.35 6.20 9.75
C ARG A 23 -17.05 5.36 8.68
N LYS A 24 -18.08 5.89 8.01
CA LYS A 24 -18.77 5.20 6.89
C LYS A 24 -17.79 4.94 5.74
N ARG A 25 -16.97 5.93 5.37
CA ARG A 25 -15.93 5.78 4.33
C ARG A 25 -14.91 4.71 4.66
N ARG A 26 -14.44 4.65 5.92
CA ARG A 26 -13.50 3.62 6.36
C ARG A 26 -14.11 2.22 6.25
N LYS A 27 -15.34 2.03 6.74
CA LYS A 27 -16.06 0.74 6.63
C LYS A 27 -16.26 0.31 5.17
N ALA A 28 -16.64 1.25 4.30
CA ALA A 28 -16.80 0.97 2.87
C ALA A 28 -15.48 0.55 2.21
N ARG A 29 -14.38 1.24 2.52
CA ARG A 29 -13.03 0.87 2.05
C ARG A 29 -12.64 -0.52 2.53
N GLU A 30 -12.81 -0.80 3.81
CA GLU A 30 -12.51 -2.10 4.41
C GLU A 30 -13.30 -3.23 3.73
N ALA A 31 -14.59 -3.02 3.46
CA ALA A 31 -15.42 -3.99 2.75
C ALA A 31 -14.93 -4.23 1.31
N ILE A 32 -14.62 -3.17 0.56
CA ILE A 32 -14.17 -3.26 -0.84
C ILE A 32 -12.81 -3.97 -0.91
N LEU A 33 -11.82 -3.47 -0.15
CA LEU A 33 -10.46 -3.99 -0.20
C LEU A 33 -10.35 -5.36 0.48
N GLY A 34 -11.20 -5.64 1.48
CA GLY A 34 -11.33 -6.96 2.07
C GLY A 34 -11.89 -8.00 1.10
N ALA A 35 -12.89 -7.64 0.29
CA ALA A 35 -13.52 -8.55 -0.66
C ALA A 35 -12.75 -8.72 -1.98
N GLN A 36 -12.03 -7.69 -2.43
CA GLN A 36 -11.35 -7.68 -3.72
C GLN A 36 -9.85 -7.38 -3.55
N ALA A 37 -9.04 -8.44 -3.46
CA ALA A 37 -7.59 -8.33 -3.31
C ALA A 37 -6.93 -7.51 -4.42
N SER A 38 -7.44 -7.58 -5.66
CA SER A 38 -6.91 -6.79 -6.79
C SER A 38 -7.07 -5.28 -6.65
N ALA A 39 -7.86 -4.81 -5.68
CA ALA A 39 -8.03 -3.39 -5.38
C ALA A 39 -7.06 -2.89 -4.31
N ARG A 40 -6.30 -3.79 -3.66
CA ARG A 40 -5.28 -3.46 -2.66
C ARG A 40 -4.00 -2.97 -3.34
N VAL A 41 -3.15 -2.33 -2.54
CA VAL A 41 -1.81 -1.96 -2.96
C VAL A 41 -0.89 -3.16 -2.78
N LEU A 42 -0.18 -3.56 -3.84
CA LEU A 42 0.88 -4.55 -3.74
C LEU A 42 2.23 -3.83 -3.53
N VAL A 43 2.96 -4.22 -2.49
CA VAL A 43 4.36 -3.81 -2.29
C VAL A 43 5.27 -5.00 -2.53
N VAL A 44 6.10 -4.88 -3.56
CA VAL A 44 7.10 -5.89 -3.91
C VAL A 44 8.44 -5.51 -3.28
N TYR A 45 8.98 -6.40 -2.47
CA TYR A 45 10.26 -6.23 -1.78
C TYR A 45 10.96 -7.59 -1.65
N HIS A 46 12.23 -7.66 -2.06
CA HIS A 46 13.04 -8.87 -1.97
C HIS A 46 14.36 -8.58 -1.25
N ASP A 47 14.80 -9.50 -0.38
CA ASP A 47 16.05 -9.37 0.38
C ASP A 47 17.32 -9.29 -0.49
N GLU A 48 17.29 -9.74 -1.76
CA GLU A 48 18.41 -9.59 -2.70
C GLU A 48 18.77 -8.11 -2.94
N CYS A 49 17.79 -7.21 -2.81
CA CYS A 49 18.02 -5.77 -2.89
C CYS A 49 18.97 -5.24 -1.80
N LEU A 50 19.17 -5.99 -0.72
CA LEU A 50 20.11 -5.66 0.35
C LEU A 50 21.55 -6.13 0.07
N GLY A 51 21.74 -6.97 -0.96
CA GLY A 51 23.04 -7.53 -1.33
C GLY A 51 23.99 -6.55 -2.03
N HIS A 52 23.49 -5.41 -2.51
CA HIS A 52 24.34 -4.37 -3.09
C HIS A 52 25.02 -3.55 -1.98
N VAL A 53 26.31 -3.82 -1.76
CA VAL A 53 27.09 -3.15 -0.71
C VAL A 53 28.05 -2.14 -1.32
N THR A 54 27.90 -0.88 -0.90
CA THR A 54 28.81 0.22 -1.22
C THR A 54 29.82 0.44 -0.09
N LYS A 55 30.71 1.43 -0.24
CA LYS A 55 31.60 1.88 0.84
C LYS A 55 30.79 2.28 2.09
N GLU A 56 31.38 2.10 3.26
CA GLU A 56 30.78 2.51 4.54
C GLU A 56 30.46 4.02 4.53
N GLY A 57 29.30 4.41 5.07
CA GLY A 57 28.82 5.79 5.09
C GLY A 57 28.28 6.31 3.75
N HIS A 58 28.27 5.50 2.69
CA HIS A 58 27.71 5.89 1.40
C HIS A 58 26.18 6.00 1.47
N GLN A 59 25.62 6.96 0.72
CA GLN A 59 24.19 7.25 0.75
C GLN A 59 23.34 6.09 0.17
N GLU A 60 23.86 5.36 -0.82
CA GLU A 60 23.21 4.17 -1.40
C GLU A 60 23.43 2.89 -0.57
N ALA A 61 23.22 2.97 0.75
CA ALA A 61 23.35 1.83 1.65
C ALA A 61 22.06 0.98 1.72
N PRO A 62 22.14 -0.35 1.93
CA PRO A 62 20.99 -1.24 2.13
C PRO A 62 19.99 -0.80 3.21
N ALA A 63 20.48 -0.05 4.20
CA ALA A 63 19.67 0.50 5.30
C ALA A 63 18.47 1.34 4.81
N ARG A 64 18.56 1.95 3.62
CA ARG A 64 17.46 2.72 3.02
C ARG A 64 16.23 1.87 2.72
N ILE A 65 16.44 0.77 2.00
CA ILE A 65 15.35 -0.12 1.58
C ILE A 65 14.74 -0.77 2.83
N LYS A 66 15.58 -1.22 3.76
CA LYS A 66 15.13 -1.78 5.04
C LYS A 66 14.28 -0.79 5.84
N ALA A 67 14.72 0.46 6.00
CA ALA A 67 13.97 1.47 6.72
C ALA A 67 12.59 1.76 6.09
N ILE A 68 12.52 1.77 4.75
CA ILE A 68 11.25 1.93 4.03
C ILE A 68 10.34 0.72 4.25
N ALA A 69 10.85 -0.50 4.07
CA ALA A 69 10.07 -1.73 4.27
C ALA A 69 9.54 -1.83 5.71
N ASP A 70 10.38 -1.56 6.70
CA ASP A 70 10.00 -1.56 8.12
C ASP A 70 8.93 -0.49 8.42
N LYS A 71 9.04 0.70 7.82
CA LYS A 71 8.05 1.77 7.99
C LYS A 71 6.71 1.42 7.35
N VAL A 72 6.70 0.85 6.15
CA VAL A 72 5.45 0.46 5.46
C VAL A 72 4.77 -0.71 6.19
N ARG A 73 5.54 -1.66 6.74
CA ARG A 73 5.02 -2.77 7.57
C ARG A 73 4.60 -2.35 8.98
N SER A 74 4.95 -1.15 9.42
CA SER A 74 4.67 -0.69 10.77
C SER A 74 3.19 -0.42 10.96
N ASN A 75 2.58 -1.11 11.93
CA ASN A 75 1.21 -0.82 12.39
C ASN A 75 1.16 0.30 13.44
N LYS A 76 2.22 1.11 13.55
CA LYS A 76 2.33 2.23 14.50
C LYS A 76 2.25 3.57 13.78
N GLY A 77 1.55 4.53 14.39
CA GLY A 77 1.41 5.89 13.87
C GLY A 77 0.05 6.16 13.22
N SER A 78 -0.18 7.43 12.91
CA SER A 78 -1.38 7.91 12.21
C SER A 78 -1.34 7.62 10.71
N ASP A 79 -0.16 7.35 10.16
CA ASP A 79 0.14 7.08 8.75
C ASP A 79 0.32 5.59 8.44
N ARG A 80 -0.09 4.71 9.36
CA ARG A 80 0.01 3.26 9.16
C ARG A 80 -0.97 2.78 8.08
N PHE A 81 -0.55 1.77 7.33
CA PHE A 81 -1.46 0.97 6.51
C PHE A 81 -2.20 -0.04 7.39
N LEU A 82 -3.44 -0.33 7.03
CA LEU A 82 -4.19 -1.43 7.64
C LEU A 82 -3.95 -2.71 6.84
N GLU A 83 -4.11 -3.86 7.49
CA GLU A 83 -3.84 -5.19 6.90
C GLU A 83 -4.61 -5.44 5.60
N TRP A 84 -5.81 -4.89 5.48
CA TRP A 84 -6.65 -5.00 4.29
C TRP A 84 -6.34 -3.96 3.20
N GLU A 85 -5.36 -3.07 3.39
CA GLU A 85 -5.00 -2.03 2.40
C GLU A 85 -3.79 -2.41 1.54
N ILE A 86 -2.92 -3.26 2.07
CA ILE A 86 -1.62 -3.56 1.48
C ILE A 86 -1.30 -5.04 1.56
N ASP A 87 -0.84 -5.60 0.44
CA ASP A 87 -0.25 -6.93 0.38
C ASP A 87 1.26 -6.79 0.13
N PHE A 88 2.06 -7.64 0.76
CA PHE A 88 3.49 -7.72 0.51
C PHE A 88 3.82 -9.00 -0.27
N SER A 89 4.70 -8.88 -1.24
CA SER A 89 5.24 -10.03 -1.97
C SER A 89 6.76 -9.90 -2.12
N ASP A 90 7.44 -11.04 -2.00
CA ASP A 90 8.84 -11.22 -2.35
C ASP A 90 9.03 -11.86 -3.73
N GLU A 91 7.93 -12.13 -4.45
CA GLU A 91 7.95 -12.66 -5.81
C GLU A 91 8.43 -11.58 -6.79
N CYS A 92 9.74 -11.55 -7.03
CA CYS A 92 10.38 -10.63 -7.96
C CYS A 92 11.29 -11.41 -8.91
N GLU A 93 10.84 -11.60 -10.15
CA GLU A 93 11.65 -12.25 -11.17
C GLU A 93 12.78 -11.34 -11.66
N ARG A 94 13.94 -11.94 -11.96
CA ARG A 94 15.05 -11.21 -12.57
C ARG A 94 14.66 -10.71 -13.94
N ALA A 95 14.99 -9.45 -14.24
CA ALA A 95 14.76 -8.88 -15.55
C ALA A 95 15.52 -9.69 -16.63
N PRO A 96 14.85 -10.21 -17.66
CA PRO A 96 15.53 -10.92 -18.74
C PRO A 96 16.40 -9.94 -19.54
N LEU A 97 17.50 -10.43 -20.12
CA LEU A 97 18.41 -9.60 -20.92
C LEU A 97 17.70 -8.87 -22.06
N SER A 98 16.67 -9.50 -22.64
CA SER A 98 15.85 -8.90 -23.70
C SER A 98 15.09 -7.65 -23.24
N VAL A 99 14.76 -7.53 -21.95
CA VAL A 99 14.16 -6.32 -21.36
C VAL A 99 15.22 -5.26 -21.09
N ILE A 100 16.37 -5.66 -20.53
CA ILE A 100 17.48 -4.75 -20.22
C ILE A 100 17.99 -4.07 -21.51
N ARG A 101 18.17 -4.81 -22.60
CA ARG A 101 18.66 -4.31 -23.89
C ARG A 101 17.73 -3.31 -24.59
N ARG A 102 16.49 -3.11 -24.13
CA ARG A 102 15.59 -2.10 -24.69
C ARG A 102 16.06 -0.68 -24.40
N VAL A 103 16.84 -0.48 -23.33
CA VAL A 103 17.25 0.83 -22.82
C VAL A 103 18.75 0.94 -22.52
N HIS A 104 19.50 -0.14 -22.71
CA HIS A 104 20.95 -0.19 -22.53
C HIS A 104 21.64 -0.68 -23.81
N SER A 105 22.82 -0.13 -24.11
CA SER A 105 23.68 -0.64 -25.19
C SER A 105 24.21 -2.03 -24.85
N GLU A 106 24.60 -2.77 -25.89
CA GLU A 106 25.34 -4.02 -25.74
C GLU A 106 26.79 -3.80 -25.28
#